data_AF-A0A961MNX2-F1
#
_entry.id   AF-A0A961MNX2-F1
#
_cell.length_a   1.000
_cell.length_b   1.000
_cell.length_c   1.000
_cell.angle_alpha   90.00
_cell.angle_beta   90.00
_cell.angle_gamma   90.00
#
_symmetry.space_group_name_H-M   'P 1'
#
loop_
_entity.id
_entity.type
_entity.pdbx_description
1 polymer ?
#
loop_
_entity_poly.entity_id
_entity_poly.type
_entity_poly.pdbx_seq_one_letter_code
_entity_poly.pdbx_strand_id
1 'polypeptide(L)'
;MNTGHDGSMGTIHSNTPRDALTRLENMVAMSGFKLPAEAVREQIQSAVHMIVQISRMRDGKRRITQVTEITGMEGEVVTTQDLFKFVYEGEGNDGSLLGHHECSNLRPHFMPRAEYFGLGARLMEAMGCRAT
;
A
#
# COMPACT_ATOMS: atom_id res chain seq x y z
N MET A 1 8.52 -10.69 -6.06
CA MET A 1 8.15 -11.86 -6.90
C MET A 1 9.41 -12.73 -7.02
N ASN A 2 9.48 -13.86 -6.31
CA ASN A 2 10.71 -14.66 -6.14
C ASN A 2 11.08 -15.52 -7.35
N THR A 3 10.66 -15.14 -8.56
CA THR A 3 10.83 -15.90 -9.81
C THR A 3 11.43 -15.07 -10.95
N GLY A 4 12.13 -13.98 -10.64
CA GLY A 4 12.91 -13.22 -11.62
C GLY A 4 12.12 -12.27 -12.53
N HIS A 5 10.84 -12.01 -12.24
CA HIS A 5 10.09 -10.91 -12.86
C HIS A 5 10.17 -9.67 -11.96
N ASP A 6 10.89 -8.65 -12.40
CA ASP A 6 10.98 -7.36 -11.73
C ASP A 6 9.70 -6.56 -11.94
N GLY A 7 8.69 -6.92 -11.15
CA GLY A 7 7.43 -6.20 -11.07
C GLY A 7 6.23 -7.08 -11.39
N SER A 8 5.22 -6.99 -10.53
CA SER A 8 3.88 -7.48 -10.80
C SER A 8 2.90 -6.51 -10.16
N MET A 9 1.74 -6.35 -10.78
CA MET A 9 0.65 -5.56 -10.26
C MET A 9 -0.65 -6.34 -10.46
N GLY A 10 -1.49 -6.30 -9.45
CA GLY A 10 -2.82 -6.89 -9.48
C GLY A 10 -3.82 -5.98 -8.79
N THR A 11 -5.10 -6.27 -8.99
CA THR A 11 -6.19 -5.57 -8.32
C THR A 11 -6.97 -6.55 -7.46
N ILE A 12 -7.32 -6.14 -6.25
CA ILE A 12 -8.19 -6.89 -5.36
C ILE A 12 -9.27 -5.98 -4.80
N HIS A 13 -10.49 -6.49 -4.71
CA HIS A 13 -11.58 -5.77 -4.07
C HIS A 13 -11.44 -5.91 -2.55
N SER A 14 -11.12 -4.81 -1.87
CA SER A 14 -11.05 -4.72 -0.41
C SER A 14 -11.49 -3.34 0.08
N ASN A 15 -11.92 -3.27 1.33
CA ASN A 15 -12.34 -2.00 1.96
C ASN A 15 -11.15 -1.21 2.54
N THR A 16 -10.06 -1.91 2.88
CA THR A 16 -8.83 -1.33 3.42
C THR A 16 -7.60 -2.10 2.90
N PRO A 17 -6.39 -1.53 3.01
CA PRO A 17 -5.16 -2.26 2.72
C PRO A 17 -4.98 -3.52 3.57
N ARG A 18 -5.39 -3.48 4.85
CA ARG A 18 -5.34 -4.67 5.71
C ARG A 18 -6.31 -5.76 5.27
N ASP A 19 -7.52 -5.39 4.87
CA ASP A 19 -8.50 -6.33 4.28
C ASP A 19 -7.97 -6.95 2.97
N ALA A 20 -7.19 -6.20 2.18
CA ALA A 20 -6.54 -6.74 0.98
C ALA A 20 -5.61 -7.91 1.30
N LEU A 21 -4.82 -7.80 2.37
CA LEU A 21 -3.91 -8.87 2.82
C LEU A 21 -4.69 -10.12 3.27
N THR A 22 -5.72 -9.94 4.09
CA THR A 22 -6.59 -11.05 4.54
C THR A 22 -7.26 -11.74 3.35
N ARG A 23 -7.69 -10.98 2.34
CA ARG A 23 -8.28 -11.55 1.13
C ARG A 23 -7.27 -12.32 0.28
N LEU A 24 -6.04 -11.83 0.15
CA LEU A 24 -4.97 -12.58 -0.51
C LEU A 24 -4.71 -13.92 0.20
N GLU A 25 -4.64 -13.92 1.53
CA GLU A 25 -4.49 -15.15 2.33
C GLU A 25 -5.64 -16.13 2.06
N ASN A 26 -6.88 -15.65 2.10
CA ASN A 26 -8.06 -16.46 1.81
C ASN A 26 -8.08 -17.02 0.38
N MET A 27 -7.69 -16.23 -0.62
CA MET A 27 -7.61 -16.68 -2.01
C MET A 27 -6.61 -17.83 -2.18
N VAL A 28 -5.45 -17.76 -1.49
CA VAL A 28 -4.48 -18.85 -1.49
C VAL A 28 -5.05 -20.08 -0.79
N ALA A 29 -5.73 -19.92 0.34
CA ALA A 29 -6.37 -21.04 1.05
C ALA A 29 -7.44 -21.75 0.18
N MET A 30 -8.12 -21.02 -0.70
CA MET A 30 -9.10 -21.57 -1.64
C MET A 30 -8.49 -22.20 -2.91
N SER A 31 -7.19 -22.04 -3.16
CA SER A 31 -6.51 -22.54 -4.36
C SER A 31 -6.35 -24.07 -4.41
N GLY A 32 -6.71 -24.78 -3.33
CA GLY A 32 -6.52 -26.22 -3.18
C GLY A 32 -5.12 -26.62 -2.69
N PHE A 33 -4.16 -25.68 -2.67
CA PHE A 33 -2.87 -25.87 -2.01
C PHE A 33 -3.02 -25.74 -0.49
N LYS A 34 -2.54 -26.74 0.25
CA LYS A 34 -2.51 -26.71 1.72
C LYS A 34 -1.17 -26.19 2.21
N LEU A 35 -1.01 -24.87 2.20
CA LEU A 35 0.11 -24.22 2.87
C LEU A 35 -0.30 -23.82 4.29
N PRO A 36 0.59 -23.93 5.29
CA PRO A 36 0.37 -23.29 6.59
C PRO A 36 0.11 -21.80 6.42
N ALA A 37 -0.79 -21.22 7.23
CA ALA A 37 -1.17 -19.81 7.13
C ALA A 37 0.05 -18.88 7.26
N GLU A 38 0.98 -19.22 8.16
CA GLU A 38 2.25 -18.52 8.34
C GLU A 38 3.05 -18.46 7.02
N ALA A 39 3.23 -19.60 6.35
CA ALA A 39 3.94 -19.67 5.08
C ALA A 39 3.25 -18.82 3.99
N VAL A 40 1.92 -18.74 3.97
CA VAL A 40 1.18 -17.87 3.04
C VAL A 40 1.49 -16.40 3.34
N ARG A 41 1.50 -16.00 4.61
CA ARG A 41 1.80 -14.62 5.01
C ARG A 41 3.25 -14.23 4.70
N GLU A 42 4.21 -15.14 4.90
CA GLU A 42 5.60 -14.93 4.48
C GLU A 42 5.70 -14.73 2.95
N GLN A 43 4.98 -15.53 2.16
CA GLN A 43 4.94 -15.35 0.71
C GLN A 43 4.32 -14.01 0.31
N ILE A 44 3.23 -13.59 0.97
CA ILE A 44 2.61 -12.28 0.75
C ILE A 44 3.60 -11.17 1.09
N GLN A 45 4.23 -11.21 2.26
CA GLN A 45 5.20 -10.22 2.70
C GLN A 45 6.40 -10.12 1.76
N SER A 46 6.91 -11.25 1.26
CA SER A 46 8.02 -11.27 0.32
C SER A 46 7.64 -10.81 -1.10
N ALA A 47 6.39 -11.00 -1.51
CA ALA A 47 5.95 -10.71 -2.87
C ALA A 47 5.35 -9.31 -3.05
N VAL A 48 4.61 -8.81 -2.07
CA VAL A 48 3.88 -7.55 -2.12
C VAL A 48 4.67 -6.49 -1.39
N HIS A 49 4.89 -5.35 -2.04
CA HIS A 49 5.67 -4.25 -1.47
C HIS A 49 4.78 -3.05 -1.08
N MET A 50 3.72 -2.82 -1.86
CA MET A 50 2.89 -1.63 -1.75
C MET A 50 1.45 -1.95 -2.12
N ILE A 51 0.52 -1.28 -1.44
CA ILE A 51 -0.91 -1.32 -1.67
C ILE A 51 -1.36 0.13 -1.90
N VAL A 52 -1.95 0.39 -3.06
CA VAL A 52 -2.57 1.68 -3.38
C VAL A 52 -4.09 1.51 -3.26
N GLN A 53 -4.67 2.02 -2.19
CA GLN A 53 -6.11 1.94 -1.95
C GLN A 53 -6.82 3.03 -2.76
N ILE A 54 -7.82 2.60 -3.54
CA ILE A 54 -8.68 3.50 -4.30
C ILE A 54 -10.11 3.31 -3.81
N SER A 55 -10.79 4.41 -3.51
CA SER A 55 -12.20 4.41 -3.13
C SER A 55 -13.00 5.33 -4.04
N ARG A 56 -14.22 4.91 -4.40
CA ARG A 56 -15.21 5.79 -5.03
C ARG A 56 -15.90 6.59 -3.92
N MET A 57 -15.77 7.89 -3.99
CA MET A 57 -16.33 8.82 -3.00
C MET A 57 -17.77 9.20 -3.34
N ARG A 58 -18.46 9.85 -2.40
CA ARG A 58 -19.87 10.24 -2.55
C ARG A 58 -20.12 11.25 -3.67
N ASP A 59 -19.12 12.03 -4.05
CA ASP A 59 -19.15 12.92 -5.23
C ASP A 59 -18.93 12.17 -6.56
N GLY A 60 -18.94 10.84 -6.53
CA GLY A 60 -18.83 9.96 -7.70
C GLY A 60 -17.39 9.75 -8.20
N LYS A 61 -16.41 10.53 -7.72
CA LYS A 61 -15.01 10.47 -8.16
C LYS A 61 -14.25 9.37 -7.43
N ARG A 62 -13.27 8.75 -8.10
CA ARG A 62 -12.32 7.82 -7.48
C ARG A 62 -11.11 8.60 -6.98
N ARG A 63 -10.68 8.32 -5.75
CA ARG A 63 -9.48 8.92 -5.15
C ARG A 63 -8.60 7.82 -4.56
N ILE A 64 -7.29 8.01 -4.66
CA ILE A 64 -6.35 7.25 -3.83
C ILE A 64 -6.58 7.72 -2.40
N THR A 65 -7.03 6.82 -1.53
CA THR A 65 -7.32 7.13 -0.13
C THR A 65 -6.16 6.82 0.78
N GLN A 66 -5.36 5.84 0.41
CA GLN A 66 -4.22 5.40 1.20
C GLN A 66 -3.16 4.80 0.27
N VAL A 67 -1.89 5.09 0.55
CA VAL A 67 -0.75 4.36 -0.01
C VAL A 67 -0.04 3.72 1.17
N THR A 68 -0.04 2.40 1.20
CA THR A 68 0.51 1.60 2.29
C THR A 68 1.66 0.76 1.77
N GLU A 69 2.78 0.72 2.47
CA GLU A 69 3.83 -0.26 2.20
C GLU A 69 3.79 -1.40 3.22
N ILE A 70 4.31 -2.54 2.81
CA ILE A 70 4.56 -3.68 3.70
C ILE A 70 5.98 -3.54 4.23
N THR A 71 6.10 -3.57 5.56
CA THR A 71 7.38 -3.36 6.25
C THR A 71 8.01 -4.68 6.71
N GLY A 72 7.22 -5.75 6.86
CA GLY A 72 7.74 -7.05 7.25
C GLY A 72 6.70 -7.92 7.95
N MET A 73 7.16 -8.69 8.93
CA MET A 73 6.37 -9.55 9.80
C MET A 73 6.71 -9.25 11.27
N GLU A 74 5.70 -9.27 12.14
CA GLU A 74 5.88 -9.33 13.59
C GLU A 74 5.13 -10.56 14.11
N GLY A 75 5.87 -11.60 14.48
CA GLY A 75 5.30 -12.93 14.67
C GLY A 75 4.55 -13.38 13.42
N GLU A 76 3.28 -13.73 13.56
CA GLU A 76 2.44 -14.18 12.44
C GLU A 76 1.70 -13.05 11.71
N VAL A 77 1.97 -11.78 12.03
CA VAL A 77 1.23 -10.63 11.48
C VAL A 77 2.09 -9.88 10.47
N VAL A 78 1.55 -9.70 9.25
CA VAL A 78 2.14 -8.81 8.25
C VAL A 78 2.05 -7.37 8.74
N THR A 79 3.20 -6.72 8.87
CA THR A 79 3.32 -5.32 9.31
C THR A 79 3.30 -4.39 8.10
N THR A 80 2.70 -3.22 8.30
CA THR A 80 2.47 -2.22 7.26
C THR A 80 2.63 -0.83 7.83
N GLN A 81 2.99 0.13 6.98
CA GLN A 81 2.92 1.55 7.32
C GLN A 81 2.32 2.35 6.18
N ASP A 82 1.58 3.39 6.54
CA ASP A 82 0.95 4.28 5.57
C ASP A 82 1.94 5.38 5.21
N LEU A 83 2.15 5.58 3.90
CA LEU A 83 2.98 6.63 3.34
C LEU A 83 2.16 7.88 3.06
N PHE A 84 0.93 7.69 2.56
CA PHE A 84 0.01 8.77 2.26
C PHE A 84 -1.41 8.41 2.70
N LYS A 85 -2.15 9.41 3.18
CA LYS A 85 -3.59 9.34 3.44
C LYS A 85 -4.29 10.53 2.82
N PHE A 86 -5.43 10.29 2.20
CA PHE A 86 -6.31 11.37 1.77
C PHE A 86 -7.10 11.88 2.97
N VAL A 87 -6.95 13.17 3.28
CA VAL A 87 -7.69 13.86 4.33
C VAL A 87 -8.81 14.67 3.70
N TYR A 88 -10.04 14.37 4.10
CA TYR A 88 -11.21 15.13 3.69
C TYR A 88 -11.28 16.44 4.46
N GLU A 89 -11.48 17.54 3.76
CA GLU A 89 -11.54 18.89 4.35
C GLU A 89 -12.93 19.53 4.26
N GLY A 90 -13.77 19.06 3.34
CA GLY A 90 -15.08 19.66 3.15
C GLY A 90 -15.70 19.35 1.81
N GLU A 91 -16.83 20.00 1.54
CA GLU A 91 -17.57 19.87 0.30
C GLU A 91 -17.64 21.25 -0.37
N GLY A 92 -17.35 21.30 -1.66
CA GLY A 92 -17.53 22.48 -2.48
C GLY A 92 -19.01 22.75 -2.76
N ASN A 93 -19.31 23.96 -3.21
CA ASN A 93 -20.68 24.38 -3.54
C ASN A 93 -21.31 23.56 -4.69
N ASP A 94 -20.49 22.85 -5.46
CA ASP A 94 -20.89 21.96 -6.56
C ASP A 94 -21.07 20.49 -6.11
N GLY A 95 -20.96 20.20 -4.81
CA GLY A 95 -21.00 18.85 -4.25
C GLY A 95 -19.70 18.07 -4.40
N SER A 96 -18.61 18.70 -4.87
CA SER A 96 -17.31 18.04 -4.96
C SER A 96 -16.65 17.91 -3.59
N LEU A 97 -16.00 16.78 -3.32
CA LEU A 97 -15.23 16.65 -2.08
C LEU A 97 -13.86 17.33 -2.21
N LEU A 98 -13.58 18.23 -1.28
CA LEU A 98 -12.30 18.89 -1.08
C LEU A 98 -11.46 18.09 -0.08
N GLY A 99 -10.16 18.08 -0.30
CA GLY A 99 -9.20 17.40 0.55
C GLY A 99 -7.84 17.32 -0.13
N HIS A 100 -6.85 16.89 0.65
CA HIS A 100 -5.47 16.77 0.20
C HIS A 100 -4.87 15.44 0.67
N HIS A 101 -3.72 15.09 0.12
CA HIS A 101 -2.93 13.95 0.60
C HIS A 101 -1.95 14.42 1.67
N GLU A 102 -2.07 13.85 2.86
CA GLU A 102 -1.09 14.01 3.94
C GLU A 102 -0.06 12.89 3.85
N CYS A 103 1.23 13.25 3.85
CA CYS A 103 2.32 12.30 3.96
C CYS A 103 2.58 11.97 5.43
N SER A 104 2.89 10.71 5.74
CA SER A 104 3.20 10.30 7.11
C SER A 104 4.55 10.81 7.64
N ASN A 105 5.39 11.42 6.79
CA ASN A 105 6.78 11.80 7.09
C ASN A 105 7.68 10.65 7.56
N LEU A 106 7.21 9.40 7.45
CA LEU A 106 8.01 8.22 7.72
C LEU A 106 8.97 7.99 6.56
N ARG A 107 10.19 7.58 6.88
CA ARG A 107 11.12 7.10 5.85
C ARG A 107 10.57 5.78 5.29
N PRO A 108 10.29 5.68 3.98
CA PRO A 108 9.82 4.43 3.38
C PRO A 108 10.80 3.29 3.63
N HIS A 109 10.28 2.11 3.96
CA HIS A 109 11.09 0.91 4.17
C HIS A 109 11.85 0.51 2.90
N PHE A 110 11.27 0.75 1.72
CA PHE A 110 11.95 0.51 0.44
C PHE A 110 12.97 1.61 0.04
N MET A 111 13.26 2.59 0.91
CA MET A 111 14.21 3.66 0.60
C MET A 111 15.58 3.16 0.12
N PRO A 112 16.24 2.16 0.74
CA PRO A 112 17.53 1.66 0.26
C PRO A 112 17.47 1.13 -1.17
N ARG A 113 16.34 0.53 -1.56
CA ARG A 113 16.12 0.08 -2.95
C ARG A 113 15.97 1.27 -3.89
N ALA A 114 15.24 2.32 -3.50
CA ALA A 114 15.14 3.54 -4.29
C ALA A 114 16.52 4.21 -4.46
N GLU A 115 17.32 4.28 -3.41
CA GLU A 115 18.69 4.80 -3.44
C GLU A 115 19.59 3.99 -4.38
N TYR A 116 19.53 2.67 -4.33
CA TYR A 116 20.26 1.77 -5.23
C TYR A 116 19.99 2.07 -6.71
N PHE A 117 18.74 2.41 -7.06
CA PHE A 117 18.36 2.81 -8.43
C PHE A 117 18.54 4.31 -8.71
N GLY A 118 19.15 5.09 -7.81
CA GLY A 118 19.36 6.53 -7.98
C GLY A 118 18.08 7.37 -7.86
N LEU A 119 17.02 6.82 -7.27
CA LEU A 119 15.70 7.44 -7.13
C LEU A 119 15.42 7.98 -5.72
N GLY A 120 16.34 7.83 -4.76
CA GLY A 120 16.13 8.22 -3.36
C GLY A 120 15.71 9.69 -3.18
N ALA A 121 16.40 10.63 -3.86
CA ALA A 121 16.05 12.05 -3.78
C ALA A 121 14.65 12.36 -4.34
N ARG A 122 14.28 11.73 -5.47
CA ARG A 122 12.94 11.88 -6.07
C ARG A 122 11.86 11.30 -5.19
N LEU A 123 12.14 10.19 -4.51
CA LEU A 123 11.21 9.60 -3.55
C LEU A 123 10.98 10.54 -2.38
N MET A 124 12.04 11.11 -1.80
CA MET A 124 11.90 12.08 -0.70
C MET A 124 11.14 13.35 -1.12
N GLU A 125 11.39 13.84 -2.33
CA GLU A 125 10.63 14.96 -2.91
C GLU A 125 9.14 14.62 -3.05
N ALA A 126 8.82 13.44 -3.58
CA ALA A 126 7.44 12.97 -3.72
C ALA A 126 6.73 12.77 -2.37
N MET A 127 7.46 12.34 -1.34
CA MET A 127 6.98 12.23 0.03
C MET A 127 6.75 13.60 0.69
N GLY A 128 7.09 14.73 0.05
CA GLY A 128 6.94 16.05 0.64
C GLY A 128 7.87 16.32 1.83
N CYS A 129 8.77 15.38 2.14
CA CYS A 129 9.85 15.55 3.11
C CYS A 129 10.93 16.44 2.49
N ARG A 130 10.72 17.77 2.49
CA ARG A 130 11.87 18.68 2.41
C ARG A 130 12.71 18.42 3.66
N ALA A 131 13.87 17.80 3.50
CA ALA A 131 14.92 17.91 4.49
C ALA A 131 15.25 19.41 4.63
N THR A 132 14.79 20.01 5.72
CA THR A 132 15.28 21.31 6.17
C THR A 132 16.70 21.15 6.67
#